data_AF-A0AA40VCH1-F1
#
_entry.id   AF-A0AA40VCH1-F1
#
_cell.length_a   1.000
_cell.length_b   1.000
_cell.length_c   1.000
_cell.angle_alpha   90.00
_cell.angle_beta   90.00
_cell.angle_gamma   90.00
#
_symmetry.space_group_name_H-M   'P 1'
#
loop_
_entity.id
_entity.type
_entity.pdbx_description
1 polymer ?
#
loop_
_entity_poly.entity_id
_entity_poly.type
_entity_poly.pdbx_seq_one_letter_code
_entity_poly.pdbx_strand_id
1 'polypeptide(L)' 'MARAAGIPDAVWNMDAGAGAITEAEDAGADLDDARAAAAHTQASTTARYSRGAVGKSRKVATLRIAHRGVKNGA' A
#
# COMPACT_ATOMS: atom_id res chain seq x y z
N MET A 1 -26.44 -9.23 0.39
CA MET A 1 -26.02 -8.98 1.79
C MET A 1 -24.84 -9.88 2.11
N ALA A 2 -23.76 -9.37 2.72
CA ALA A 2 -22.43 -9.99 2.82
C ALA A 2 -22.41 -11.49 3.20
N ARG A 3 -23.22 -11.90 4.19
CA ARG A 3 -23.36 -13.30 4.63
C ARG A 3 -23.87 -14.24 3.53
N ALA A 4 -24.81 -13.76 2.70
CA ALA A 4 -25.33 -14.54 1.57
C ALA A 4 -24.28 -14.74 0.48
N ALA A 5 -23.23 -13.91 0.46
CA ALA A 5 -22.07 -14.06 -0.43
C ALA A 5 -20.91 -14.84 0.24
N GLY A 6 -21.12 -15.42 1.42
CA GLY A 6 -20.09 -16.18 2.13
C GLY A 6 -18.97 -15.34 2.74
N ILE A 7 -19.13 -14.03 2.83
CA ILE A 7 -18.13 -13.14 3.44
C ILE A 7 -18.12 -13.38 4.96
N PRO A 8 -16.95 -13.67 5.58
CA PRO A 8 -16.86 -13.82 7.04
C PRO A 8 -17.28 -12.56 7.79
N ASP A 9 -17.95 -12.71 8.93
CA ASP A 9 -18.41 -11.57 9.76
C ASP A 9 -17.27 -10.69 10.28
N ALA A 10 -16.04 -11.20 10.29
CA ALA A 10 -14.85 -10.44 10.64
C ALA A 10 -14.37 -9.48 9.53
N VAL A 11 -14.85 -9.63 8.28
CA VAL A 11 -14.44 -8.78 7.14
C VAL A 11 -15.36 -7.57 7.05
N TRP A 12 -14.76 -6.38 7.12
CA TRP A 12 -15.49 -5.12 7.14
C TRP A 12 -15.27 -4.36 5.82
N ASN A 13 -16.16 -3.43 5.48
CA ASN A 13 -15.99 -2.59 4.29
C ASN A 13 -14.65 -1.81 4.30
N MET A 14 -14.13 -1.49 5.49
CA MET A 14 -12.81 -0.88 5.64
C MET A 14 -11.67 -1.75 5.10
N ASP A 15 -11.80 -3.08 5.15
CA ASP A 15 -10.77 -4.00 4.64
C ASP A 15 -10.70 -3.94 3.11
N ALA A 16 -11.83 -3.74 2.44
CA ALA A 16 -11.87 -3.49 1.00
C ALA A 16 -11.16 -2.17 0.65
N GLY A 17 -11.38 -1.11 1.43
CA GLY A 17 -10.67 0.16 1.26
C GLY A 17 -9.15 0.05 1.48
N ALA A 18 -8.73 -0.69 2.52
CA ALA A 18 -7.33 -0.97 2.78
C ALA A 18 -6.68 -1.83 1.67
N GLY A 19 -7.43 -2.80 1.13
CA GLY A 19 -7.03 -3.61 -0.01
C GLY A 19 -6.80 -2.77 -1.26
N ALA A 20 -7.75 -1.90 -1.62
CA ALA A 20 -7.65 -1.03 -2.79
C ALA A 20 -6.45 -0.07 -2.73
N ILE A 21 -6.19 0.53 -1.55
CA ILE A 21 -5.01 1.39 -1.35
C ILE A 21 -3.72 0.59 -1.51
N THR A 22 -3.66 -0.60 -0.91
CA THR A 22 -2.48 -1.46 -1.00
C THR A 22 -2.21 -1.92 -2.43
N GLU A 23 -3.26 -2.30 -3.17
CA GLU A 23 -3.16 -2.71 -4.57
C GLU A 23 -2.71 -1.56 -5.48
N ALA A 24 -3.21 -0.34 -5.24
CA ALA A 24 -2.76 0.84 -5.98
C ALA A 24 -1.26 1.10 -5.80
N GLU A 25 -0.77 1.01 -4.56
CA GLU A 25 0.66 1.20 -4.27
C GLU A 25 1.53 0.07 -4.83
N ASP A 26 1.05 -1.18 -4.80
CA ASP A 26 1.75 -2.32 -5.41
C ASP A 26 1.78 -2.20 -6.95
N ALA A 27 0.75 -1.61 -7.56
CA ALA A 27 0.73 -1.23 -8.97
C ALA A 27 1.64 -0.03 -9.30
N GLY A 28 2.24 0.60 -8.28
CA GLY A 28 3.21 1.68 -8.43
C GLY A 28 2.65 3.09 -8.29
N ALA A 29 1.37 3.25 -7.96
CA ALA A 29 0.81 4.56 -7.62
C ALA A 29 1.50 5.12 -6.37
N ASP A 30 1.60 6.44 -6.29
CA ASP A 30 2.10 7.08 -5.09
C ASP A 30 1.00 7.23 -4.02
N LEU A 31 1.42 7.64 -2.82
CA LEU A 31 0.51 7.76 -1.68
C LEU A 31 -0.52 8.90 -1.87
N ASP A 32 -0.21 9.93 -2.67
CA ASP A 32 -1.12 11.05 -2.90
C ASP A 32 -2.21 10.68 -3.91
N ASP A 33 -1.86 9.92 -4.95
CA ASP A 33 -2.82 9.31 -5.88
C ASP A 33 -3.79 8.40 -5.13
N ALA A 34 -3.25 7.50 -4.29
CA ALA A 34 -4.06 6.61 -3.47
C ALA A 34 -4.93 7.39 -2.45
N ARG A 35 -4.42 8.50 -1.90
CA ARG A 35 -5.17 9.38 -1.00
C ARG A 35 -6.34 10.05 -1.72
N ALA A 36 -6.10 10.58 -2.91
CA ALA A 36 -7.13 11.24 -3.72
C ALA A 36 -8.23 10.24 -4.10
N ALA A 37 -7.85 9.04 -4.55
CA ALA A 37 -8.80 7.96 -4.88
C ALA A 37 -9.60 7.49 -3.67
N ALA A 38 -8.99 7.45 -2.48
CA ALA A 38 -9.66 7.12 -1.22
C ALA A 38 -10.45 8.29 -0.62
N ALA A 39 -10.48 9.46 -1.26
CA ALA A 39 -11.13 10.69 -0.78
C ALA A 39 -10.66 11.14 0.61
N HIS A 40 -9.42 10.84 0.98
CA HIS A 40 -8.85 11.25 2.25
C HIS A 40 -8.27 12.67 2.16
N THR A 41 -8.55 13.52 3.13
CA THR A 41 -7.95 14.86 3.18
C THR A 41 -6.45 14.81 3.49
N GLN A 42 -6.03 13.91 4.38
CA GLN A 42 -4.66 13.83 4.87
C GLN A 42 -4.00 12.52 4.45
N ALA A 43 -2.76 12.59 3.95
CA ALA A 43 -1.97 11.42 3.59
C ALA A 43 -1.74 10.48 4.80
N SER A 44 -1.67 11.04 6.02
CA SER A 44 -1.56 10.27 7.27
C SER A 44 -2.75 9.34 7.50
N THR A 45 -3.93 9.65 6.94
CA THR A 45 -5.10 8.78 7.00
C THR A 45 -4.90 7.60 6.05
N THR A 46 -4.53 7.85 4.79
CA THR A 46 -4.22 6.80 3.79
C THR A 46 -3.11 5.87 4.26
N ALA A 47 -2.06 6.41 4.88
CA ALA A 47 -0.95 5.62 5.41
C ALA A 47 -1.38 4.56 6.43
N ARG A 48 -2.46 4.79 7.20
CA ARG A 48 -3.01 3.79 8.14
C ARG A 48 -3.68 2.61 7.44
N TYR A 49 -4.13 2.80 6.20
CA TYR A 49 -4.80 1.79 5.39
C TYR A 49 -3.84 1.02 4.48
N SER A 50 -2.64 1.54 4.23
CA SER A 50 -1.56 0.84 3.53
C SER A 50 -1.05 -0.35 4.38
N ARG A 51 -1.43 -1.58 4.03
CA ARG A 51 -1.05 -2.80 4.79
C ARG A 51 0.05 -3.63 4.11
N GLY A 52 0.44 -3.32 2.87
CA GLY A 52 1.50 -3.98 2.09
C GLY A 52 2.93 -3.60 2.52
N ALA A 53 3.34 -3.95 3.74
CA ALA A 53 4.68 -3.57 4.24
C ALA A 53 5.82 -4.36 3.57
N VAL A 54 5.61 -5.64 3.25
CA VAL A 54 6.68 -6.55 2.78
C VAL A 54 7.20 -6.15 1.40
N GLY A 55 6.31 -5.83 0.44
CA GLY A 55 6.70 -5.39 -0.91
C GLY A 55 7.52 -4.09 -0.87
N LYS A 56 7.07 -3.13 -0.06
CA LYS A 56 7.74 -1.84 0.14
C LYS A 56 9.12 -1.99 0.79
N SER A 57 9.23 -2.82 1.83
CA SER A 57 10.53 -3.11 2.48
C SER A 57 11.52 -3.74 1.50
N ARG A 58 11.07 -4.66 0.64
CA ARG A 58 11.90 -5.29 -0.40
C ARG A 58 12.37 -4.27 -1.45
N LYS A 59 11.49 -3.37 -1.89
CA LYS A 59 11.84 -2.27 -2.82
C LYS A 59 12.93 -1.38 -2.23
N VAL A 60 12.78 -0.93 -0.98
CA VAL A 60 13.79 -0.11 -0.29
C VAL A 60 15.11 -0.85 -0.14
N ALA A 61 15.09 -2.13 0.24
CA ALA A 61 16.31 -2.94 0.37
C ALA A 61 17.08 -3.03 -0.97
N THR A 62 16.36 -3.24 -2.07
CA THR A 62 16.94 -3.28 -3.43
C THR A 62 17.58 -1.95 -3.80
N LEU A 63 16.88 -0.84 -3.58
CA LEU A 63 17.40 0.51 -3.84
C LEU A 63 18.65 0.82 -3.02
N ARG A 64 18.71 0.37 -1.75
CA ARG A 64 19.89 0.54 -0.89
C ARG A 64 21.10 -0.23 -1.39
N ILE A 65 20.91 -1.44 -1.92
CA ILE A 65 22.00 -2.24 -2.51
C ILE A 65 22.51 -1.55 -3.77
N ALA A 66 21.61 -1.13 -4.68
CA ALA A 66 21.98 -0.44 -5.90
C ALA A 66 22.78 0.86 -5.63
N HIS A 67 22.33 1.68 -4.67
CA HIS A 67 23.02 2.91 -4.28
C HIS A 67 24.44 2.65 -3.75
N ARG A 68 24.64 1.55 -3.01
CA ARG A 68 25.97 1.16 -2.51
C ARG A 68 26.88 0.69 -3.64
N GLY A 69 26.35 -0.06 -4.61
CA GLY A 69 27.10 -0.48 -5.80
C GLY A 69 27.62 0.71 -6.61
N VAL A 70 26.79 1.74 -6.80
CA VAL A 70 27.19 2.99 -7.48
C VAL A 70 28.29 3.74 -6.73
N LYS A 71 28.22 3.81 -5.39
CA LYS A 71 29.24 4.50 -4.58
C LYS A 71 30.58 3.78 -4.52
N ASN A 72 30.59 2.46 -4.68
CA ASN A 72 31.81 1.64 -4.57
C ASN A 72 32.51 1.40 -5.93
N GLY A 73 31.98 1.98 -7.01
CA GLY A 73 32.45 1.79 -8.39
C GLY A 73 32.84 3.10 -9.11
N ALA A 74 33.43 4.05 -8.39
CA ALA A 74 34.13 5.20 -8.94
C ALA A 74 35.56 5.24 -8.41
#